data_AF-A0A519BJ09-F1
#
_entry.id   AF-A0A519BJ09-F1
#
_cell.length_a   1.000
_cell.length_b   1.000
_cell.length_c   1.000
_cell.angle_alpha   90.00
_cell.angle_beta   90.00
_cell.angle_gamma   90.00
#
_symmetry.space_group_name_H-M   'P 1'
#
loop_
_entity.id
_entity.type
_entity.pdbx_description
1 polymer ?
#
loop_
_entity_poly.entity_id
_entity_poly.type
_entity_poly.pdbx_seq_one_letter_code
_entity_poly.pdbx_strand_id
1 'polypeptide(L)'
;MKLKRLNKKIIIVFSAILLFSFIFSGCAYYVKPTPPPLAISEIIKLCKERVPNRTIIKKIRESHEVFYLTAREIIKLHKDGITAIVLDYMLRTGIRKKQHRALQRGYQLRPHYWMWYNWQWAPYAPYPYFYTY
;
A
#
# COMPACT_ATOMS: atom_id res chain seq x y z
N MET A 1 -55.18 -41.64 8.88
CA MET A 1 -54.53 -40.34 9.22
C MET A 1 -53.00 -40.46 9.03
N LYS A 2 -52.49 -40.43 7.78
CA LYS A 2 -51.09 -40.78 7.41
C LYS A 2 -50.30 -39.62 6.79
N LEU A 3 -50.70 -38.36 7.02
CA LEU A 3 -50.14 -37.18 6.33
C LEU A 3 -48.98 -36.46 7.07
N LYS A 4 -48.65 -36.79 8.32
CA LYS A 4 -47.63 -36.04 9.10
C LYS A 4 -46.16 -36.41 8.83
N ARG A 5 -45.86 -37.57 8.23
CA ARG A 5 -44.47 -38.04 8.02
C ARG A 5 -43.80 -37.47 6.76
N LEU A 6 -44.57 -37.02 5.77
CA LEU A 6 -44.03 -36.51 4.49
C LEU A 6 -43.35 -35.14 4.65
N ASN A 7 -43.85 -34.27 5.53
CA ASN A 7 -43.35 -32.90 5.71
C ASN A 7 -41.96 -32.84 6.35
N LYS A 8 -41.60 -33.78 7.23
CA LYS A 8 -40.26 -33.80 7.87
C LYS A 8 -39.13 -34.03 6.86
N LYS A 9 -39.34 -34.90 5.86
CA LYS A 9 -38.33 -35.16 4.82
C LYS A 9 -38.15 -33.95 3.90
N ILE A 10 -39.24 -33.26 3.56
CA ILE A 10 -39.22 -32.05 2.73
C ILE A 10 -38.46 -30.91 3.44
N ILE A 11 -38.67 -30.74 4.76
CA ILE A 11 -37.98 -29.73 5.56
C ILE A 11 -36.47 -30.00 5.64
N ILE A 12 -36.05 -31.27 5.78
CA ILE A 12 -34.63 -31.65 5.83
C ILE A 12 -33.93 -31.40 4.48
N VAL A 13 -34.62 -31.67 3.37
CA VAL A 13 -34.08 -31.41 2.02
C VAL A 13 -33.96 -29.91 1.77
N PHE A 14 -34.96 -29.12 2.16
CA PHE A 14 -34.92 -27.66 2.06
C PHE A 14 -33.80 -27.04 2.93
N SER A 15 -33.58 -27.54 4.15
CA SER A 15 -32.50 -27.05 5.00
C SER A 15 -31.11 -27.41 4.45
N ALA A 16 -30.98 -28.58 3.83
CA ALA A 16 -29.73 -29.01 3.20
C ALA A 16 -29.36 -28.15 1.98
N ILE A 17 -30.36 -27.76 1.16
CA ILE A 17 -30.17 -26.89 -0.01
C ILE A 17 -29.78 -25.46 0.41
N LEU A 18 -30.39 -24.96 1.49
CA LEU A 18 -30.04 -23.66 2.07
C LEU A 18 -28.61 -23.64 2.64
N LEU A 19 -28.21 -24.70 3.33
CA LEU A 19 -26.85 -24.88 3.82
C LEU A 19 -25.82 -24.97 2.68
N PHE A 20 -26.17 -25.64 1.58
CA PHE A 20 -25.27 -25.80 0.43
C PHE A 20 -25.02 -24.47 -0.31
N SER A 21 -26.02 -23.59 -0.39
CA SER A 21 -25.89 -22.28 -1.03
C SER A 21 -24.95 -21.32 -0.29
N PHE A 22 -24.80 -21.48 1.03
CA PHE A 22 -23.90 -20.65 1.82
C PHE A 22 -22.41 -20.95 1.57
N ILE A 23 -22.09 -22.15 1.11
CA ILE A 23 -20.70 -22.60 0.91
C ILE A 23 -20.09 -22.00 -0.38
N PHE A 24 -20.91 -21.58 -1.34
CA PHE A 24 -20.45 -21.00 -2.61
C PHE A 24 -20.14 -19.49 -2.57
N SER A 25 -20.23 -18.84 -1.41
CA SER A 25 -19.84 -17.44 -1.24
C SER A 25 -18.31 -17.28 -1.14
N GLY A 26 -17.58 -17.72 -2.17
CA GLY A 26 -16.14 -17.51 -2.30
C GLY A 26 -15.84 -16.16 -2.95
N CYS A 27 -15.34 -15.19 -2.19
CA CYS A 27 -14.75 -13.98 -2.76
C CYS A 27 -13.43 -14.33 -3.45
N ALA A 28 -13.45 -14.47 -4.78
CA ALA A 28 -12.23 -14.51 -5.59
C ALA A 28 -11.56 -13.14 -5.49
N TYR A 29 -10.58 -13.01 -4.60
CA TYR A 29 -9.75 -11.81 -4.51
C TYR A 29 -8.66 -11.86 -5.58
N TYR A 30 -8.76 -10.98 -6.59
CA TYR A 30 -7.73 -10.82 -7.62
C TYR A 30 -6.52 -10.10 -7.01
N VAL A 31 -5.46 -10.86 -6.70
CA VAL A 31 -4.16 -10.30 -6.31
C VAL A 31 -3.43 -9.87 -7.59
N LYS A 32 -3.26 -8.56 -7.79
CA LYS A 32 -2.43 -8.05 -8.87
C LYS A 32 -0.97 -8.46 -8.62
N PRO A 33 -0.27 -9.10 -9.58
CA PRO A 33 1.12 -9.47 -9.38
C PRO A 33 1.96 -8.21 -9.12
N THR A 34 2.75 -8.25 -8.07
CA THR A 34 3.74 -7.20 -7.78
C THR A 34 4.79 -7.20 -8.89
N PRO A 35 5.00 -6.06 -9.57
CA PRO A 35 6.03 -5.96 -10.59
C PRO A 35 7.41 -6.20 -9.96
N PRO A 36 8.35 -6.82 -10.71
CA PRO A 36 9.69 -7.08 -10.20
C PRO A 36 10.40 -5.75 -9.83
N PRO A 37 11.22 -5.74 -8.76
CA PRO A 37 11.95 -4.54 -8.36
C PRO A 37 12.94 -4.15 -9.47
N LEU A 38 12.84 -2.91 -9.95
CA LEU A 38 13.70 -2.40 -11.01
C LEU A 38 15.06 -2.01 -10.43
N ALA A 39 16.09 -2.80 -10.74
CA ALA A 39 17.43 -2.58 -10.22
C ALA A 39 18.11 -1.34 -10.87
N ILE A 40 18.98 -0.66 -10.12
CA ILE A 40 19.76 0.48 -10.63
C ILE A 40 20.61 0.07 -11.84
N SER A 41 21.18 -1.13 -11.83
CA SER A 41 21.95 -1.68 -12.95
C SER A 41 21.10 -1.83 -14.22
N GLU A 42 19.83 -2.15 -14.09
CA GLU A 42 18.89 -2.23 -15.22
C GLU A 42 18.56 -0.84 -15.77
N ILE A 43 18.39 0.16 -14.89
CA ILE A 43 18.21 1.56 -15.31
C ILE A 43 19.45 2.05 -16.09
N ILE A 44 20.65 1.73 -15.62
CA ILE A 44 21.90 2.05 -16.33
C ILE A 44 21.91 1.40 -17.72
N LYS A 45 21.51 0.13 -17.85
CA LYS A 45 21.41 -0.54 -19.16
C LYS A 45 20.42 0.17 -20.09
N LEU A 46 19.22 0.47 -19.61
CA LEU A 46 18.20 1.18 -20.40
C LEU A 46 18.67 2.56 -20.86
N CYS A 47 19.41 3.29 -20.01
CA CYS A 47 20.01 4.56 -20.39
C CYS A 47 21.10 4.38 -21.46
N LYS A 48 21.96 3.36 -21.34
CA LYS A 48 23.01 3.04 -22.33
C LYS A 48 22.42 2.60 -23.68
N GLU A 49 21.30 1.89 -23.66
CA GLU A 49 20.51 1.51 -24.83
C GLU A 49 19.76 2.69 -25.47
N ARG A 50 19.94 3.91 -24.95
CA ARG A 50 19.28 5.14 -25.42
C ARG A 50 17.76 5.05 -25.41
N VAL A 51 17.18 4.26 -24.50
CA VAL A 51 15.74 4.19 -24.30
C VAL A 51 15.24 5.59 -23.91
N PRO A 52 14.11 6.08 -24.47
CA PRO A 52 13.60 7.41 -24.14
C PRO A 52 13.37 7.60 -22.64
N ASN A 53 13.78 8.76 -22.10
CA ASN A 53 13.65 9.09 -20.67
C ASN A 53 12.22 8.87 -20.14
N ARG A 54 11.20 9.22 -20.94
CA ARG A 54 9.79 9.02 -20.58
C ARG A 54 9.44 7.55 -20.34
N THR A 55 10.00 6.65 -21.15
CA THR A 55 9.80 5.19 -21.03
C THR A 55 10.49 4.64 -19.79
N ILE A 56 11.72 5.09 -19.51
CA ILE A 56 12.46 4.70 -18.30
C ILE A 56 11.72 5.17 -17.05
N ILE A 57 11.26 6.42 -17.02
CA ILE A 57 10.45 6.97 -15.93
C ILE A 57 9.15 6.17 -15.75
N LYS A 58 8.49 5.80 -16.85
CA LYS A 58 7.29 4.97 -16.79
C LYS A 58 7.57 3.62 -16.15
N LYS A 59 8.66 2.94 -16.52
CA LYS A 59 9.10 1.69 -15.89
C LYS A 59 9.40 1.85 -14.41
N ILE A 60 10.12 2.90 -14.01
CA ILE A 60 10.41 3.21 -12.60
C ILE A 60 9.11 3.42 -11.81
N ARG A 61 8.14 4.12 -12.39
CA ARG A 61 6.83 4.36 -11.76
C ARG A 61 6.05 3.05 -11.60
N GLU A 62 6.07 2.21 -12.62
CA GLU A 62 5.36 0.92 -12.64
C GLU A 62 5.98 -0.10 -11.69
N SER A 63 7.30 -0.07 -11.47
CA SER A 63 7.95 -0.97 -10.51
C SER A 63 7.66 -0.63 -9.05
N HIS A 64 7.10 0.54 -8.76
CA HIS A 64 6.84 1.05 -7.41
C HIS A 64 8.09 1.13 -6.50
N GLU A 65 9.28 1.09 -7.10
CA GLU A 65 10.55 1.08 -6.39
C GLU A 65 10.88 2.46 -5.82
N VAL A 66 11.51 2.48 -4.64
CA VAL A 66 11.88 3.72 -3.94
C VAL A 66 13.40 3.80 -3.81
N PHE A 67 14.00 4.82 -4.43
CA PHE A 67 15.45 5.00 -4.42
C PHE A 67 15.88 5.96 -3.32
N TYR A 68 16.79 5.51 -2.47
CA TYR A 68 17.46 6.31 -1.46
C TYR A 68 18.89 6.60 -1.90
N LEU A 69 19.06 7.63 -2.71
CA LEU A 69 20.36 7.99 -3.27
C LEU A 69 21.08 9.01 -2.37
N THR A 70 22.36 8.78 -2.14
CA THR A 70 23.29 9.73 -1.53
C THR A 70 23.91 10.66 -2.57
N ALA A 71 24.48 11.80 -2.15
CA ALA A 71 25.13 12.73 -3.07
C ALA A 71 26.25 12.08 -3.92
N ARG A 72 27.03 11.18 -3.32
CA ARG A 72 28.09 10.43 -4.03
C ARG A 72 27.50 9.50 -5.09
N GLU A 73 26.40 8.82 -4.79
CA GLU A 73 25.72 7.93 -5.74
C GLU A 73 25.10 8.71 -6.90
N ILE A 74 24.50 9.87 -6.65
CA ILE A 74 23.98 10.75 -7.70
C ILE A 74 25.08 11.10 -8.71
N ILE A 75 26.24 11.52 -8.21
CA ILE A 75 27.40 11.87 -9.06
C ILE A 75 27.87 10.65 -9.84
N LYS A 76 27.96 9.48 -9.19
CA LYS A 76 28.36 8.23 -9.85
C LYS A 76 27.38 7.83 -10.95
N LEU A 77 26.09 7.83 -10.67
CA LEU A 77 25.04 7.44 -11.63
C LEU A 77 24.96 8.39 -12.83
N HIS A 78 25.17 9.69 -12.59
CA HIS A 78 25.30 10.67 -13.66
C HIS A 78 26.51 10.39 -14.55
N LYS A 79 27.67 10.06 -13.96
CA LYS A 79 28.87 9.62 -14.71
C LYS A 79 28.67 8.31 -15.45
N ASP A 80 27.87 7.39 -14.91
CA ASP A 80 27.54 6.10 -15.52
C ASP A 80 26.57 6.21 -16.71
N GLY A 81 26.12 7.44 -17.04
CA GLY A 81 25.33 7.75 -18.22
C GLY A 81 23.83 7.87 -17.98
N ILE A 82 23.37 7.90 -16.72
CA ILE A 82 21.97 8.18 -16.41
C ILE A 82 21.69 9.66 -16.61
N THR A 83 20.63 9.97 -17.36
CA THR A 83 20.24 11.36 -17.63
C THR A 83 19.74 12.05 -16.36
N ALA A 84 20.00 13.34 -16.23
CA ALA A 84 19.56 14.14 -15.08
C ALA A 84 18.05 14.05 -14.84
N ILE A 85 17.25 13.93 -15.91
CA ILE A 85 15.79 13.79 -15.85
C ILE A 85 15.37 12.47 -15.16
N VAL A 86 16.02 11.36 -15.50
CA VAL A 86 15.74 10.05 -14.86
C VAL A 86 16.23 10.06 -13.41
N LEU A 87 17.40 10.63 -13.16
CA LEU A 87 17.99 10.73 -11.83
C LEU A 87 17.15 11.58 -10.87
N ASP A 88 16.64 12.72 -11.34
CA ASP A 88 15.69 13.57 -10.60
C ASP A 88 14.41 12.81 -10.25
N TYR A 89 13.86 12.02 -11.19
CA TYR A 89 12.71 11.19 -10.91
C TYR A 89 12.99 10.14 -9.83
N MET A 90 14.14 9.46 -9.91
CA MET A 90 14.58 8.49 -8.89
C MET A 90 14.66 9.16 -7.50
N LEU A 91 15.27 10.34 -7.41
CA LEU A 91 15.35 11.11 -6.16
C LEU A 91 13.98 11.47 -5.59
N ARG A 92 13.05 11.90 -6.44
CA ARG A 92 11.68 12.24 -6.03
C ARG A 92 10.94 11.06 -5.42
N THR A 93 11.22 9.82 -5.83
CA THR A 93 10.59 8.64 -5.22
C THR A 93 10.92 8.53 -3.72
N GLY A 94 12.19 8.69 -3.36
CA GLY A 94 12.67 8.66 -1.97
C GLY A 94 12.10 9.80 -1.14
N ILE A 95 12.08 11.01 -1.71
CA ILE A 95 11.50 12.20 -1.05
C ILE A 95 10.01 11.98 -0.76
N ARG A 96 9.24 11.53 -1.76
CA ARG A 96 7.80 11.24 -1.59
C ARG A 96 7.56 10.20 -0.52
N LYS A 97 8.37 9.13 -0.46
CA LYS A 97 8.23 8.11 0.58
C LYS A 97 8.52 8.68 1.97
N LYS A 98 9.54 9.55 2.11
CA LYS A 98 9.82 10.24 3.37
C LYS A 98 8.67 11.16 3.79
N GLN A 99 8.14 11.95 2.86
CA GLN A 99 6.98 12.82 3.08
C GLN A 99 5.75 12.01 3.50
N HIS A 100 5.43 10.91 2.81
CA HIS A 100 4.34 10.03 3.19
C HIS A 100 4.51 9.46 4.61
N ARG A 101 5.72 9.01 4.98
CA ARG A 101 5.98 8.56 6.35
C ARG A 101 5.83 9.68 7.37
N ALA A 102 6.31 10.89 7.05
CA ALA A 102 6.17 12.06 7.91
C ALA A 102 4.70 12.43 8.12
N LEU A 103 3.89 12.41 7.05
CA LEU A 103 2.44 12.60 7.14
C LEU A 103 1.79 11.52 7.99
N GLN A 104 2.06 10.25 7.74
CA GLN A 104 1.51 9.14 8.52
C GLN A 104 1.86 9.26 10.01
N ARG A 105 3.11 9.63 10.33
CA ARG A 105 3.51 9.94 11.71
C ARG A 105 2.75 11.13 12.27
N GLY A 106 2.57 12.21 11.50
CA GLY A 106 1.76 13.36 11.91
C GLY A 106 0.29 13.01 12.16
N TYR A 107 -0.28 12.09 11.36
CA TYR A 107 -1.63 11.56 11.58
C TYR A 107 -1.70 10.63 12.81
N GLN A 108 -0.69 9.78 13.03
CA GLN A 108 -0.61 8.92 14.21
C GLN A 108 -0.37 9.73 15.49
N LEU A 109 0.43 10.80 15.40
CA LEU A 109 0.72 11.77 16.46
C LEU A 109 -0.32 12.90 16.52
N ARG A 110 -1.51 12.70 15.94
CA ARG A 110 -2.68 13.55 16.14
C ARG A 110 -3.64 12.98 17.21
N PRO A 111 -3.25 12.73 18.47
CA PRO A 111 -4.23 12.44 19.52
C PRO A 111 -4.70 13.75 20.16
N HIS A 112 -5.49 14.60 19.47
CA HIS A 112 -6.16 15.67 20.24
C HIS A 112 -7.34 16.45 19.67
N TYR A 113 -7.64 16.47 18.37
CA TYR A 113 -8.81 17.26 17.93
C TYR A 113 -10.15 16.62 18.30
N TRP A 114 -10.18 15.31 18.54
CA TRP A 114 -11.34 14.59 19.09
C TRP A 114 -11.37 14.55 20.62
N MET A 115 -10.25 14.81 21.29
CA MET A 115 -10.23 14.86 22.76
C MET A 115 -10.78 16.21 23.25
N TRP A 116 -10.46 17.35 22.61
CA TRP A 116 -10.98 18.66 23.04
C TRP A 116 -12.50 18.76 23.04
N TYR A 117 -13.18 18.11 22.10
CA TYR A 117 -14.65 18.10 22.07
C TYR A 117 -15.31 17.15 23.08
N ASN A 118 -14.55 16.28 23.75
CA ASN A 118 -15.08 15.27 24.67
C ASN A 118 -14.64 15.47 26.14
N TRP A 119 -13.91 16.55 26.44
CA TRP A 119 -13.46 16.90 27.80
C TRP A 119 -14.59 17.35 28.74
N GLN A 120 -15.84 17.42 28.28
CA GLN A 120 -16.99 17.70 29.13
C GLN A 120 -17.56 16.45 29.80
N TRP A 121 -17.11 15.24 29.44
CA TRP A 121 -17.76 13.98 29.86
C TRP A 121 -16.84 12.87 30.42
N ALA A 122 -15.52 13.11 30.59
CA ALA A 122 -14.59 12.09 31.08
C ALA A 122 -13.79 12.55 32.30
N PRO A 123 -14.11 12.07 33.53
CA PRO A 123 -13.47 12.55 34.76
C PRO A 123 -12.01 12.07 34.98
N TYR A 124 -11.45 11.23 34.11
CA TYR A 124 -10.09 10.70 34.26
C TYR A 124 -9.40 10.51 32.90
N ALA A 125 -8.80 11.56 32.35
CA ALA A 125 -7.84 11.43 31.25
C ALA A 125 -6.41 11.61 31.81
N PRO A 126 -5.51 10.62 31.65
CA PRO A 126 -4.13 10.75 32.11
C PRO A 126 -3.36 11.73 31.20
N TYR A 127 -2.70 12.71 31.81
CA TYR A 127 -1.96 13.77 31.11
C TYR A 127 -0.91 13.20 30.14
N PRO A 128 -0.89 13.65 28.86
CA PRO A 128 0.16 13.25 27.93
C PRO A 128 1.42 14.06 28.22
N TYR A 129 2.48 13.38 28.69
CA TYR A 129 3.81 13.95 28.81
C TYR A 129 4.38 14.20 27.42
N PHE A 130 4.63 15.46 27.09
CA PHE A 130 5.34 15.86 25.88
C PHE A 130 6.84 15.66 26.10
N TYR A 131 7.46 14.71 25.39
CA TYR A 131 8.91 14.70 25.23
C TYR A 131 9.29 15.59 24.05
N THR A 132 9.92 16.73 24.35
CA THR A 132 10.68 17.52 23.39
C THR A 132 12.08 16.92 23.27
N TYR A 133 12.47 16.53 22.05
CA TYR A 133 13.87 16.26 21.71
C TYR A 133 14.54 17.53 21.21
#